data_AF-A0A0C2MSM1-F1
#
_entry.id   AF-A0A0C2MSM1-F1
#
_cell.length_a   1.000
_cell.length_b   1.000
_cell.length_c   1.000
_cell.angle_alpha   90.00
_cell.angle_beta   90.00
_cell.angle_gamma   90.00
#
_symmetry.space_group_name_H-M   'P 1'
#
loop_
_entity.id
_entity.type
_entity.pdbx_description
1 polymer ?
#
loop_
_entity_poly.entity_id
_entity_poly.type
_entity_poly.pdbx_seq_one_letter_code
_entity_poly.pdbx_strand_id
1 'polypeptide(L)'
;MCDPYECQIAKEHVEKCMHTVLYDRNISFRIIKLYSVYFMKLGPIIMELIYKLCFGKTFLCELLSEILFKTTTLAQVFMGNEHLLWKELRQEMFIRILLVAKYSTNGKICAATLFLHNVRSLYDHLIEDHCEKRYGFFRLIEQILHCPPVVVYLVENGFLIKTLIIFSNSLKSMDIKSGVDLVQMFLKAKASRQDLFQVLEKTALLCSCLQISLKNIQASALFISKCTEAGKYLVQFCADFDDMQPCKKMSIEVSNLEDSDFLFIFYGRFILILSQLVKWIVLFDECAATTLKTFLEKFACNIKNTSDGIPCEFIYQKMVTSCNVETDKFSLFNLSHRVFLDILMGCCVKGTLSTELTALVFDDDKMLMWVSRPAITAMSSVMNNILPSMSERGNNMSHHIFVYQKSYLRYFFSTDLRAIQMLILHLDPELFFKYIWFNIVPSLQKRVDILKPLSLILRSRDPDICLDLRRGFILIYNALIECYFGSFSQNRDYHLLARQIIHSLASGHETVIDIQKHMCICHNMFEGTSTFIYMKNFLEKVIEKVSFRRNLPNTDKLSLKPEYLNSVNMFHLMYSRSDVYFVPLMFTYWRF
;
A
#
# COMPACT_ATOMS: atom_id res chain seq x y z
N MET A 1 -42.28 12.35 39.76
CA MET A 1 -40.98 12.62 40.42
C MET A 1 -40.76 11.48 41.39
N CYS A 2 -39.73 10.66 41.22
CA CYS A 2 -39.38 9.68 42.27
C CYS A 2 -38.80 10.44 43.46
N ASP A 3 -39.17 10.02 44.67
CA ASP A 3 -38.57 10.50 45.90
C ASP A 3 -37.05 10.21 45.87
N PRO A 4 -36.17 11.21 46.10
CA PRO A 4 -34.73 10.99 46.22
C PRO A 4 -34.36 9.84 47.16
N TYR A 5 -35.17 9.63 48.20
CA TYR A 5 -35.00 8.55 49.17
C TYR A 5 -35.26 7.16 48.57
N GLU A 6 -36.32 7.00 47.77
CA GLU A 6 -36.62 5.73 47.08
C GLU A 6 -35.55 5.36 46.05
N CYS A 7 -35.00 6.36 45.33
CA CYS A 7 -33.88 6.13 44.41
C CYS A 7 -32.61 5.68 45.14
N GLN A 8 -32.33 6.24 46.32
CA GLN A 8 -31.21 5.83 47.15
C GLN A 8 -31.38 4.39 47.66
N ILE A 9 -32.58 4.04 48.13
CA ILE A 9 -32.92 2.68 48.56
C ILE A 9 -32.80 1.68 47.41
N ALA A 10 -33.30 2.02 46.22
CA ALA A 10 -33.19 1.15 45.05
C ALA A 10 -31.72 0.95 44.64
N LYS A 11 -30.90 1.99 44.70
CA LYS A 11 -29.45 1.90 44.47
C LYS A 11 -28.80 0.94 45.46
N GLU A 12 -29.06 1.11 46.76
CA GLU A 12 -28.52 0.24 47.82
C GLU A 12 -28.97 -1.22 47.66
N HIS A 13 -30.20 -1.46 47.21
CA HIS A 13 -30.69 -2.82 46.91
C HIS A 13 -29.99 -3.44 45.70
N VAL A 14 -29.75 -2.67 44.64
CA VAL A 14 -28.99 -3.15 43.47
C VAL A 14 -27.55 -3.46 43.86
N GLU A 15 -26.90 -2.59 44.66
CA GLU A 15 -25.54 -2.80 45.17
C GLU A 15 -25.47 -4.04 46.09
N LYS A 16 -26.45 -4.25 46.99
CA LYS A 16 -26.54 -5.47 47.81
C LYS A 16 -26.80 -6.74 46.99
N CYS A 17 -27.65 -6.66 45.97
CA CYS A 17 -27.88 -7.78 45.03
C CYS A 17 -26.62 -8.13 44.23
N MET A 18 -25.78 -7.15 43.89
CA MET A 18 -24.50 -7.44 43.21
C MET A 18 -23.56 -8.31 44.03
N HIS A 19 -23.57 -8.15 45.36
CA HIS A 19 -22.75 -8.99 46.24
C HIS A 19 -23.29 -10.41 46.43
N THR A 20 -24.56 -10.65 46.06
CA THR A 20 -25.24 -11.95 46.28
C THR A 20 -25.39 -12.79 45.01
N VAL A 21 -25.26 -12.19 43.82
CA VAL A 21 -25.46 -12.91 42.54
C VAL A 21 -24.13 -13.30 41.90
N LEU A 22 -23.77 -14.57 42.15
CA LEU A 22 -22.92 -15.47 41.36
C LEU A 22 -21.43 -15.10 41.16
N TYR A 23 -20.58 -15.84 41.88
CA TYR A 23 -19.19 -16.11 41.53
C TYR A 23 -19.06 -16.39 40.01
N ASP A 24 -18.15 -15.67 39.34
CA ASP A 24 -17.70 -15.82 37.94
C ASP A 24 -18.35 -15.01 36.80
N ARG A 25 -19.39 -14.17 37.00
CA ARG A 25 -19.82 -13.23 35.94
C ARG A 25 -20.03 -11.81 36.44
N ASN A 26 -19.21 -10.88 35.93
CA ASN A 26 -19.40 -9.45 36.14
C ASN A 26 -20.70 -8.98 35.47
N ILE A 27 -21.77 -8.84 36.25
CA ILE A 27 -23.00 -8.20 35.78
C ILE A 27 -22.81 -6.69 35.87
N SER A 28 -22.73 -6.01 34.72
CA SER A 28 -22.67 -4.54 34.69
C SER A 28 -24.08 -3.95 34.79
N PHE A 29 -24.39 -3.27 35.89
CA PHE A 29 -25.59 -2.44 35.99
C PHE A 29 -25.23 -0.98 35.76
N ARG A 30 -26.12 -0.22 35.11
CA ARG A 30 -25.98 1.25 34.94
C ARG A 30 -27.23 1.94 35.45
N ILE A 31 -27.07 2.85 36.40
CA ILE A 31 -28.13 3.75 36.85
C ILE A 31 -28.25 4.88 35.84
N ILE A 32 -29.40 4.99 35.18
CA ILE A 32 -29.68 6.02 34.19
C ILE A 32 -30.78 6.92 34.73
N LYS A 33 -30.61 8.23 34.60
CA LYS A 33 -31.63 9.20 35.00
C LYS A 33 -32.89 9.02 34.15
N LEU A 34 -34.07 9.05 34.77
CA LEU A 34 -35.35 8.79 34.08
C LEU A 34 -35.55 9.68 32.84
N TYR A 35 -35.19 10.97 32.94
CA TYR A 35 -35.30 11.88 31.80
C TYR A 35 -34.37 11.46 30.64
N SER A 36 -33.21 10.87 30.91
CA SER A 36 -32.32 10.36 29.86
C SER A 36 -32.98 9.19 29.12
N VAL A 37 -33.68 8.30 29.84
CA VAL A 37 -34.47 7.21 29.22
C VAL A 37 -35.60 7.78 28.35
N TYR A 38 -36.28 8.81 28.85
CA TYR A 38 -37.31 9.51 28.08
C TYR A 38 -36.75 10.09 26.78
N PHE A 39 -35.64 10.84 26.83
CA PHE A 39 -34.97 11.37 25.64
C PHE A 39 -34.44 10.27 24.71
N MET A 40 -33.92 9.17 25.26
CA MET A 40 -33.49 8.02 24.46
C MET A 40 -34.63 7.38 23.66
N LYS A 41 -35.87 7.39 24.19
CA LYS A 41 -37.06 6.91 23.48
C LYS A 41 -37.64 7.96 22.52
N LEU A 42 -37.69 9.22 22.94
CA LEU A 42 -38.28 10.31 22.16
C LEU A 42 -37.39 10.71 20.97
N GLY A 43 -36.07 10.70 21.16
CA GLY A 43 -35.09 11.13 20.16
C GLY A 43 -35.25 10.42 18.81
N PRO A 44 -35.26 9.08 18.75
CA PRO A 44 -35.50 8.34 17.51
C PRO A 44 -36.82 8.72 16.80
N ILE A 45 -37.90 8.95 17.54
CA ILE A 45 -39.20 9.35 16.98
C ILE A 45 -39.10 10.74 16.33
N ILE A 46 -38.45 11.70 17.01
CA ILE A 46 -38.23 13.04 16.48
C ILE A 46 -37.31 12.97 15.25
N MET A 47 -36.23 12.19 15.30
CA MET A 47 -35.32 12.03 14.17
C MET A 47 -36.00 11.39 12.96
N GLU A 48 -36.88 10.43 13.19
CA GLU A 48 -37.73 9.85 12.15
C GLU A 48 -38.67 10.88 11.52
N LEU A 49 -39.31 11.73 12.34
CA LEU A 49 -40.17 12.79 11.84
C LEU A 49 -39.37 13.81 11.01
N ILE A 50 -38.23 14.29 11.51
CA ILE A 50 -37.35 15.21 10.78
C ILE A 50 -36.95 14.60 9.44
N TYR A 51 -36.52 13.33 9.44
CA TYR A 51 -36.14 12.63 8.23
C TYR A 51 -37.30 12.54 7.24
N LYS A 52 -38.49 12.12 7.67
CA LYS A 52 -39.67 12.05 6.78
C LYS A 52 -40.05 13.40 6.18
N LEU A 53 -39.88 14.49 6.93
CA LEU A 53 -40.19 15.84 6.45
C LEU A 53 -39.14 16.37 5.47
N CYS A 54 -37.85 16.12 5.74
CA CYS A 54 -36.76 16.67 4.96
C CYS A 54 -36.38 15.80 3.76
N PHE A 55 -36.37 14.48 3.93
CA PHE A 55 -35.90 13.54 2.92
C PHE A 55 -36.76 13.62 1.64
N GLY A 56 -36.09 13.67 0.50
CA GLY A 56 -36.73 13.83 -0.81
C GLY A 56 -36.99 15.28 -1.23
N LYS A 57 -36.78 16.27 -0.34
CA LYS A 57 -36.90 17.71 -0.66
C LYS A 57 -35.55 18.40 -0.52
N THR A 58 -34.89 18.67 -1.65
CA THR A 58 -33.52 19.24 -1.71
C THR A 58 -33.36 20.50 -0.85
N PHE A 59 -34.31 21.44 -0.93
CA PHE A 59 -34.31 22.67 -0.12
C PHE A 59 -34.33 22.39 1.39
N LEU A 60 -35.13 21.42 1.86
CA LEU A 60 -35.16 21.07 3.28
C LEU A 60 -33.91 20.31 3.71
N CYS A 61 -33.33 19.48 2.84
CA CYS A 61 -32.03 18.86 3.10
C CYS A 61 -30.92 19.92 3.23
N GLU A 62 -30.95 20.99 2.43
CA GLU A 62 -30.03 22.12 2.54
C GLU A 62 -30.20 22.87 3.85
N LEU A 63 -31.44 23.27 4.18
CA LEU A 63 -31.74 23.96 5.43
C LEU A 63 -31.35 23.11 6.65
N LEU A 64 -31.67 21.82 6.64
CA LEU A 64 -31.27 20.91 7.72
C LEU A 64 -29.74 20.83 7.81
N SER A 65 -29.04 20.70 6.69
CA SER A 65 -27.57 20.66 6.70
C SER A 65 -26.97 21.97 7.26
N GLU A 66 -27.51 23.11 6.88
CA GLU A 66 -27.08 24.40 7.41
C GLU A 66 -27.29 24.48 8.93
N ILE A 67 -28.47 24.06 9.42
CA ILE A 67 -28.75 24.00 10.85
C ILE A 67 -27.76 23.07 11.57
N LEU A 68 -27.51 21.88 11.01
CA LEU A 68 -26.67 20.85 11.64
C LEU A 68 -25.19 21.22 11.74
N PHE A 69 -24.65 21.84 10.69
CA PHE A 69 -23.20 22.08 10.57
C PHE A 69 -22.78 23.52 10.84
N LYS A 70 -23.68 24.51 10.65
CA LYS A 70 -23.35 25.93 10.82
C LYS A 70 -24.06 26.57 12.01
N THR A 71 -25.36 26.32 12.17
CA THR A 71 -26.15 26.99 13.21
C THR A 71 -26.04 26.31 14.58
N THR A 72 -25.89 24.99 14.60
CA THR A 72 -25.81 24.18 15.82
C THR A 72 -24.48 23.46 15.92
N THR A 73 -24.16 22.96 17.12
CA THR A 73 -22.97 22.13 17.35
C THR A 73 -23.28 20.63 17.23
N LEU A 74 -24.49 20.24 16.80
CA LEU A 74 -24.93 18.84 16.85
C LEU A 74 -24.01 17.91 16.06
N ALA A 75 -23.62 18.29 14.84
CA ALA A 75 -22.71 17.46 14.04
C ALA A 75 -21.32 17.33 14.67
N GLN A 76 -20.77 18.42 15.22
CA GLN A 76 -19.49 18.42 15.91
C GLN A 76 -19.52 17.58 17.19
N VAL A 77 -20.57 17.74 17.99
CA VAL A 77 -20.79 16.97 19.24
C VAL A 77 -20.99 15.49 18.92
N PHE A 78 -21.77 15.15 17.90
CA PHE A 78 -21.93 13.75 17.46
C PHE A 78 -20.57 13.17 17.08
N MET A 79 -19.82 13.85 16.22
CA MET A 79 -18.55 13.37 15.68
C MET A 79 -17.52 13.16 16.80
N GLY A 80 -17.41 14.07 17.77
CA GLY A 80 -16.50 13.92 18.91
C GLY A 80 -16.92 12.83 19.90
N ASN A 81 -18.22 12.59 20.05
CA ASN A 81 -18.75 11.64 21.04
C ASN A 81 -19.29 10.34 20.42
N GLU A 82 -19.04 10.07 19.14
CA GLU A 82 -19.69 8.97 18.41
C GLU A 82 -19.45 7.61 19.09
N HIS A 83 -18.26 7.40 19.63
CA HIS A 83 -17.85 6.19 20.35
C HIS A 83 -18.59 6.03 21.70
N LEU A 84 -19.02 7.14 22.33
CA LEU A 84 -19.72 7.16 23.62
C LEU A 84 -21.24 7.01 23.48
N LEU A 85 -21.79 7.24 22.27
CA LEU A 85 -23.23 7.20 22.04
C LEU A 85 -23.78 5.77 22.08
N TRP A 86 -24.99 5.64 22.64
CA TRP A 86 -25.77 4.40 22.58
C TRP A 86 -25.95 3.97 21.12
N LYS A 87 -25.72 2.69 20.83
CA LYS A 87 -25.59 2.16 19.46
C LYS A 87 -26.79 2.51 18.58
N GLU A 88 -28.00 2.33 19.10
CA GLU A 88 -29.25 2.60 18.39
C GLU A 88 -29.44 4.09 18.15
N LEU A 89 -29.25 4.95 19.16
CA LEU A 89 -29.31 6.40 18.99
C LEU A 89 -28.27 6.90 17.99
N ARG A 90 -27.05 6.34 18.03
CA ARG A 90 -25.98 6.64 17.08
C ARG A 90 -26.39 6.28 15.66
N GLN A 91 -26.94 5.09 15.46
CA GLN A 91 -27.41 4.64 14.14
C GLN A 91 -28.54 5.52 13.62
N GLU A 92 -29.52 5.84 14.45
CA GLU A 92 -30.65 6.71 14.09
C GLU A 92 -30.18 8.13 13.74
N MET A 93 -29.33 8.73 14.56
CA MET A 93 -28.78 10.07 14.29
C MET A 93 -27.92 10.08 13.04
N PHE A 94 -27.11 9.05 12.83
CA PHE A 94 -26.33 8.92 11.61
C PHE A 94 -27.22 8.81 10.38
N ILE A 95 -28.11 7.81 10.33
CA ILE A 95 -28.91 7.49 9.14
C ILE A 95 -29.94 8.59 8.82
N ARG A 96 -30.59 9.14 9.85
CA ARG A 96 -31.75 10.01 9.67
C ARG A 96 -31.43 11.50 9.68
N ILE A 97 -30.33 11.89 10.33
CA ILE A 97 -29.97 13.30 10.48
C ILE A 97 -28.72 13.62 9.66
N LEU A 98 -27.59 13.00 9.98
CA LEU A 98 -26.31 13.36 9.36
C LEU A 98 -26.20 12.89 7.90
N LEU A 99 -26.72 11.71 7.59
CA LEU A 99 -26.66 11.16 6.24
C LEU A 99 -27.47 11.99 5.23
N VAL A 100 -28.38 12.85 5.70
CA VAL A 100 -29.15 13.77 4.84
C VAL A 100 -28.23 14.76 4.12
N ALA A 101 -27.07 15.08 4.71
CA ALA A 101 -26.06 15.95 4.11
C ALA A 101 -25.57 15.46 2.75
N LYS A 102 -25.63 14.14 2.48
CA LYS A 102 -25.22 13.59 1.18
C LYS A 102 -26.16 13.96 0.03
N TYR A 103 -27.35 14.46 0.32
CA TYR A 103 -28.35 14.83 -0.70
C TYR A 103 -28.33 16.32 -1.04
N SER A 104 -27.54 17.14 -0.35
CA SER A 104 -27.38 18.57 -0.66
C SER A 104 -25.92 18.90 -0.97
N THR A 105 -25.67 19.78 -1.93
CA THR A 105 -24.29 20.20 -2.26
C THR A 105 -23.65 20.92 -1.08
N ASN A 106 -24.40 21.83 -0.45
CA ASN A 106 -23.95 22.55 0.74
C ASN A 106 -23.68 21.62 1.93
N GLY A 107 -24.53 20.61 2.14
CA GLY A 107 -24.35 19.64 3.22
C GLY A 107 -23.10 18.80 3.05
N LYS A 108 -22.81 18.34 1.82
CA LYS A 108 -21.56 17.63 1.52
C LYS A 108 -20.33 18.48 1.83
N ILE A 109 -20.31 19.74 1.40
CA ILE A 109 -19.20 20.65 1.67
C ILE A 109 -19.07 20.90 3.18
N CYS A 110 -20.17 21.17 3.89
CA CYS A 110 -20.14 21.37 5.34
C CYS A 110 -19.62 20.14 6.10
N ALA A 111 -20.04 18.93 5.70
CA ALA A 111 -19.53 17.68 6.27
C ALA A 111 -18.03 17.51 6.02
N ALA A 112 -17.56 17.81 4.80
CA ALA A 112 -16.14 17.78 4.46
C ALA A 112 -15.32 18.83 5.23
N THR A 113 -15.87 20.03 5.44
CA THR A 113 -15.28 21.06 6.28
C THR A 113 -15.12 20.58 7.71
N LEU A 114 -16.19 20.04 8.31
CA LEU A 114 -16.15 19.55 9.68
C LEU A 114 -15.15 18.40 9.82
N PHE A 115 -15.15 17.46 8.86
CA PHE A 115 -14.16 16.39 8.79
C PHE A 115 -12.74 16.93 8.78
N LEU A 116 -12.42 17.85 7.88
CA LEU A 116 -11.06 18.35 7.71
C LEU A 116 -10.53 19.16 8.90
N HIS A 117 -11.42 19.83 9.63
CA HIS A 117 -11.07 20.53 10.88
C HIS A 117 -10.75 19.54 12.00
N ASN A 118 -11.39 18.37 11.99
CA ASN A 118 -11.33 17.43 13.09
C ASN A 118 -10.66 16.10 12.73
N VAL A 119 -10.07 15.96 11.54
CA VAL A 119 -9.53 14.69 11.02
C VAL A 119 -8.51 14.07 11.97
N ARG A 120 -7.68 14.88 12.64
CA ARG A 120 -6.74 14.41 13.66
C ARG A 120 -7.46 13.85 14.88
N SER A 121 -8.35 14.63 15.49
CA SER A 121 -9.12 14.19 16.65
C SER A 121 -9.94 12.94 16.32
N LEU A 122 -10.60 12.91 15.16
CA LEU A 122 -11.31 11.75 14.66
C LEU A 122 -10.39 10.53 14.61
N TYR A 123 -9.21 10.68 14.02
CA TYR A 123 -8.22 9.61 13.90
C TYR A 123 -7.66 9.16 15.26
N ASP A 124 -7.41 10.07 16.19
CA ASP A 124 -6.95 9.73 17.54
C ASP A 124 -8.03 8.91 18.28
N HIS A 125 -9.31 9.34 18.21
CA HIS A 125 -10.43 8.56 18.75
C HIS A 125 -10.62 7.22 18.03
N LEU A 126 -10.29 7.13 16.73
CA LEU A 126 -10.31 5.87 15.99
C LEU A 126 -9.35 4.84 16.59
N ILE A 127 -8.19 5.30 17.09
CA ILE A 127 -7.18 4.44 17.69
C ILE A 127 -7.60 4.01 19.10
N GLU A 128 -8.14 4.93 19.90
CA GLU A 128 -8.52 4.64 21.30
C GLU A 128 -9.72 3.69 21.43
N ASP A 129 -10.67 3.69 20.49
CA ASP A 129 -11.85 2.84 20.59
C ASP A 129 -11.58 1.40 20.12
N HIS A 130 -11.60 0.47 21.07
CA HIS A 130 -11.53 -0.96 20.79
C HIS A 130 -12.81 -1.52 20.16
N CYS A 131 -13.88 -0.74 20.02
CA CYS A 131 -15.07 -1.20 19.32
C CYS A 131 -14.82 -1.29 17.81
N GLU A 132 -14.86 -2.51 17.26
CA GLU A 132 -14.77 -2.84 15.82
C GLU A 132 -15.82 -2.16 14.91
N LYS A 133 -16.69 -1.30 15.46
CA LYS A 133 -17.80 -0.72 14.71
C LYS A 133 -17.35 0.52 13.95
N ARG A 134 -17.46 0.43 12.62
CA ARG A 134 -17.24 1.52 11.65
C ARG A 134 -17.86 2.82 12.15
N TYR A 135 -17.04 3.87 12.17
CA TYR A 135 -17.44 5.22 12.51
C TYR A 135 -18.36 5.74 11.41
N GLY A 136 -19.59 6.06 11.79
CA GLY A 136 -20.61 6.61 10.93
C GLY A 136 -20.10 7.84 10.21
N PHE A 137 -19.42 8.75 10.91
CA PHE A 137 -18.95 9.97 10.25
C PHE A 137 -17.96 9.71 9.11
N PHE A 138 -16.99 8.80 9.28
CA PHE A 138 -16.10 8.36 8.18
C PHE A 138 -16.89 7.76 7.02
N ARG A 139 -17.91 6.95 7.31
CA ARG A 139 -18.79 6.36 6.29
C ARG A 139 -19.61 7.42 5.54
N LEU A 140 -19.96 8.54 6.18
CA LEU A 140 -20.55 9.69 5.49
C LEU A 140 -19.52 10.31 4.54
N ILE A 141 -18.28 10.52 4.99
CA ILE A 141 -17.20 11.05 4.16
C ILE A 141 -16.97 10.18 2.92
N GLU A 142 -16.77 8.87 3.09
CA GLU A 142 -16.65 7.91 1.98
C GLU A 142 -17.79 8.05 0.96
N GLN A 143 -19.03 8.24 1.42
CA GLN A 143 -20.20 8.37 0.53
C GLN A 143 -20.24 9.70 -0.24
N ILE A 144 -19.77 10.81 0.35
CA ILE A 144 -19.82 12.13 -0.31
C ILE A 144 -18.61 12.39 -1.21
N LEU A 145 -17.52 11.64 -1.02
CA LEU A 145 -16.29 11.76 -1.81
C LEU A 145 -16.45 11.40 -3.29
N HIS A 146 -17.54 10.74 -3.67
CA HIS A 146 -17.90 10.58 -5.08
C HIS A 146 -18.36 11.88 -5.77
N CYS A 147 -18.49 12.98 -5.02
CA CYS A 147 -18.91 14.28 -5.54
C CYS A 147 -17.68 15.16 -5.83
N PRO A 148 -17.36 15.48 -7.11
CA PRO A 148 -16.14 16.22 -7.46
C PRO A 148 -15.90 17.54 -6.69
N PRO A 149 -16.91 18.39 -6.44
CA PRO A 149 -16.72 19.61 -5.65
C PRO A 149 -16.20 19.36 -4.23
N VAL A 150 -16.60 18.26 -3.60
CA VAL A 150 -16.12 17.87 -2.25
C VAL A 150 -14.65 17.53 -2.29
N VAL A 151 -14.24 16.82 -3.34
CA VAL A 151 -12.85 16.42 -3.56
C VAL A 151 -11.96 17.63 -3.77
N VAL A 152 -12.40 18.54 -4.64
CA VAL A 152 -11.72 19.82 -4.89
C VAL A 152 -11.55 20.57 -3.57
N TYR A 153 -12.65 20.73 -2.82
CA TYR A 153 -12.62 21.41 -1.53
C TYR A 153 -11.63 20.79 -0.54
N LEU A 154 -11.64 19.46 -0.37
CA LEU A 154 -10.74 18.79 0.57
C LEU A 154 -9.27 18.99 0.20
N VAL A 155 -8.92 18.84 -1.08
CA VAL A 155 -7.53 18.99 -1.55
C VAL A 155 -7.06 20.44 -1.41
N GLU A 156 -7.86 21.41 -1.84
CA GLU A 156 -7.55 22.84 -1.72
C GLU A 156 -7.35 23.27 -0.26
N ASN A 157 -8.02 22.60 0.68
CA ASN A 157 -7.88 22.86 2.11
C ASN A 157 -6.84 21.93 2.80
N GLY A 158 -5.98 21.27 2.03
CA GLY A 158 -4.80 20.56 2.53
C GLY A 158 -5.04 19.16 3.07
N PHE A 159 -6.13 18.48 2.68
CA PHE A 159 -6.44 17.12 3.12
C PHE A 159 -5.28 16.13 2.92
N LEU A 160 -4.64 16.13 1.75
CA LEU A 160 -3.54 15.20 1.43
C LEU A 160 -2.36 15.35 2.41
N ILE A 161 -1.97 16.59 2.68
CA ILE A 161 -0.87 16.92 3.61
C ILE A 161 -1.26 16.51 5.03
N LYS A 162 -2.47 16.85 5.49
CA LYS A 162 -2.94 16.48 6.83
C LYS A 162 -2.93 14.97 7.03
N THR A 163 -3.37 14.19 6.04
CA THR A 163 -3.33 12.72 6.08
C THR A 163 -1.90 12.20 6.23
N LEU A 164 -0.95 12.73 5.45
CA LEU A 164 0.47 12.37 5.57
C LEU A 164 1.05 12.73 6.94
N ILE A 165 0.73 13.92 7.47
CA ILE A 165 1.20 14.38 8.78
C ILE A 165 0.64 13.50 9.91
N ILE A 166 -0.67 13.23 9.89
CA ILE A 166 -1.32 12.37 10.89
C ILE A 166 -0.66 11.00 10.88
N PHE A 167 -0.55 10.37 9.71
CA PHE A 167 0.04 9.06 9.60
C PHE A 167 1.52 9.04 10.02
N SER A 168 2.31 10.02 9.57
CA SER A 168 3.72 10.16 9.98
C SER A 168 3.86 10.29 11.50
N ASN A 169 3.05 11.15 12.13
CA ASN A 169 3.10 11.38 13.56
C ASN A 169 2.68 10.15 14.35
N SER A 170 1.67 9.41 13.89
CA SER A 170 1.22 8.17 14.55
C SER A 170 2.28 7.07 14.51
N LEU A 171 2.99 6.92 13.39
CA LEU A 171 4.11 6.00 13.29
C LEU A 171 5.27 6.44 14.19
N LYS A 172 5.62 7.73 14.15
CA LYS A 172 6.70 8.29 14.99
C LYS A 172 6.39 8.20 16.48
N SER A 173 5.13 8.34 16.90
CA SER A 173 4.73 8.15 18.30
C SER A 173 4.89 6.70 18.78
N MET A 174 5.06 5.76 17.85
CA MET A 174 5.38 4.35 18.13
C MET A 174 6.88 4.04 17.94
N ASP A 175 7.74 5.07 17.89
CA ASP A 175 9.17 4.97 17.59
C ASP A 175 9.52 4.34 16.23
N ILE A 176 8.55 4.28 15.31
CA ILE A 176 8.79 3.85 13.94
C ILE A 176 9.43 5.01 13.18
N LYS A 177 10.65 4.79 12.70
CA LYS A 177 11.44 5.76 11.95
C LYS A 177 12.43 5.03 11.04
N SER A 178 13.19 5.78 10.27
CA SER A 178 14.19 5.22 9.37
C SER A 178 15.16 4.28 10.09
N GLY A 179 15.44 3.14 9.46
CA GLY A 179 16.35 2.12 9.99
C GLY A 179 15.80 1.25 11.13
N VAL A 180 14.54 1.42 11.55
CA VAL A 180 13.96 0.62 12.65
C VAL A 180 13.80 -0.85 12.26
N ASP A 181 14.14 -1.77 13.16
CA ASP A 181 13.80 -3.19 13.04
C ASP A 181 12.39 -3.43 13.60
N LEU A 182 11.41 -3.50 12.69
CA LEU A 182 10.00 -3.63 13.04
C LEU A 182 9.71 -4.95 13.75
N VAL A 183 10.38 -6.04 13.38
CA VAL A 183 10.22 -7.35 14.03
C VAL A 183 10.73 -7.27 15.47
N GLN A 184 11.93 -6.73 15.70
CA GLN A 184 12.43 -6.58 17.07
C GLN A 184 11.58 -5.63 17.92
N MET A 185 11.08 -4.54 17.33
CA MET A 185 10.16 -3.62 18.00
C MET A 185 8.86 -4.35 18.40
N PHE A 186 8.33 -5.17 17.51
CA PHE A 186 7.11 -5.95 17.70
C PHE A 186 7.26 -7.03 18.77
N LEU A 187 8.39 -7.75 18.79
CA LEU A 187 8.67 -8.78 19.79
C LEU A 187 8.81 -8.22 21.21
N LYS A 188 9.27 -6.97 21.36
CA LYS A 188 9.49 -6.33 22.67
C LYS A 188 8.20 -5.84 23.34
N ALA A 189 7.13 -5.58 22.59
CA ALA A 189 5.92 -4.96 23.14
C ALA A 189 4.63 -5.51 22.52
N LYS A 190 4.03 -6.53 23.15
CA LYS A 190 2.75 -7.09 22.68
C LYS A 190 1.60 -6.06 22.63
N ALA A 191 1.61 -5.06 23.53
CA ALA A 191 0.64 -3.97 23.47
C ALA A 191 0.81 -3.11 22.21
N SER A 192 2.06 -2.77 21.84
CA SER A 192 2.33 -1.94 20.66
C SER A 192 1.94 -2.63 19.35
N ARG A 193 1.89 -3.97 19.31
CA ARG A 193 1.36 -4.73 18.19
C ARG A 193 -0.09 -4.34 17.89
N GLN A 194 -0.96 -4.35 18.90
CA GLN A 194 -2.37 -4.05 18.71
C GLN A 194 -2.58 -2.59 18.31
N ASP A 195 -1.87 -1.68 18.95
CA ASP A 195 -1.93 -0.25 18.64
C ASP A 195 -1.46 0.03 17.21
N LEU A 196 -0.37 -0.61 16.77
CA LEU A 196 0.12 -0.47 15.40
C LEU A 196 -0.85 -1.05 14.37
N PHE A 197 -1.43 -2.22 14.64
CA PHE A 197 -2.48 -2.77 13.77
C PHE A 197 -3.67 -1.82 13.67
N GLN A 198 -4.08 -1.19 14.78
CA GLN A 198 -5.12 -0.17 14.78
C GLN A 198 -4.69 1.03 13.93
N VAL A 199 -3.50 1.60 14.13
CA VAL A 199 -2.96 2.68 13.29
C VAL A 199 -3.04 2.32 11.81
N LEU A 200 -2.59 1.13 11.42
CA LEU A 200 -2.62 0.69 10.02
C LEU A 200 -4.05 0.52 9.48
N GLU A 201 -4.95 -0.11 10.24
CA GLU A 201 -6.34 -0.33 9.84
C GLU A 201 -7.11 0.99 9.72
N LYS A 202 -6.92 1.90 10.67
CA LYS A 202 -7.57 3.22 10.65
C LYS A 202 -6.97 4.12 9.57
N THR A 203 -5.68 3.97 9.25
CA THR A 203 -5.11 4.66 8.09
C THR A 203 -5.70 4.14 6.78
N ALA A 204 -6.08 2.87 6.70
CA ALA A 204 -6.80 2.36 5.52
C ALA A 204 -8.13 3.09 5.28
N LEU A 205 -8.82 3.55 6.34
CA LEU A 205 -10.02 4.40 6.22
C LEU A 205 -9.71 5.81 5.70
N LEU A 206 -8.56 6.39 6.07
CA LEU A 206 -8.11 7.63 5.43
C LEU A 206 -7.73 7.40 3.97
N CYS A 207 -7.24 6.21 3.63
CA CYS A 207 -6.87 5.85 2.27
C CYS A 207 -8.06 5.53 1.38
N SER A 208 -9.15 4.98 1.91
CA SER A 208 -10.41 4.84 1.15
C SER A 208 -10.90 6.21 0.67
N CYS A 209 -10.62 7.27 1.43
CA CYS A 209 -10.89 8.65 1.02
C CYS A 209 -10.01 9.14 -0.14
N LEU A 210 -8.90 8.46 -0.45
CA LEU A 210 -8.02 8.78 -1.59
C LEU A 210 -8.37 7.99 -2.85
N GLN A 211 -9.21 6.95 -2.75
CA GLN A 211 -9.56 6.03 -3.86
C GLN A 211 -10.59 6.61 -4.85
N ILE A 212 -10.58 7.92 -5.05
CA ILE A 212 -11.57 8.60 -5.87
C ILE A 212 -11.12 8.60 -7.34
N SER A 213 -12.10 8.58 -8.25
CA SER A 213 -11.84 8.80 -9.67
C SER A 213 -11.62 10.28 -9.92
N LEU A 214 -10.48 10.62 -10.52
CA LEU A 214 -10.08 12.00 -10.80
C LEU A 214 -10.36 12.42 -12.25
N LYS A 215 -10.92 11.51 -13.07
CA LYS A 215 -11.07 11.69 -14.53
C LYS A 215 -11.89 12.92 -14.94
N ASN A 216 -12.72 13.45 -14.03
CA ASN A 216 -13.67 14.54 -14.31
C ASN A 216 -13.44 15.77 -13.42
N ILE A 217 -12.30 15.87 -12.74
CA ILE A 217 -12.02 17.00 -11.85
C ILE A 217 -11.29 18.09 -12.64
N GLN A 218 -11.91 19.26 -12.75
CA GLN A 218 -11.23 20.46 -13.21
C GLN A 218 -10.39 21.01 -12.06
N ALA A 219 -9.07 20.79 -12.11
CA ALA A 219 -8.17 21.25 -11.06
C ALA A 219 -7.91 22.76 -11.18
N SER A 220 -8.13 23.49 -10.08
CA SER A 220 -7.75 24.90 -9.97
C SER A 220 -6.24 25.04 -9.73
N ALA A 221 -5.71 26.25 -9.86
CA ALA A 221 -4.31 26.54 -9.49
C ALA A 221 -4.05 26.26 -8.00
N LEU A 222 -5.01 26.55 -7.12
CA LEU A 222 -4.90 26.25 -5.68
C LEU A 222 -4.85 24.74 -5.44
N PHE A 223 -5.68 23.98 -6.16
CA PHE A 223 -5.69 22.52 -6.08
C PHE A 223 -4.34 21.92 -6.49
N ILE A 224 -3.79 22.36 -7.62
CA ILE A 224 -2.47 21.92 -8.12
C ILE A 224 -1.36 22.30 -7.13
N SER A 225 -1.40 23.54 -6.60
CA SER A 225 -0.46 24.01 -5.58
C SER A 225 -0.48 23.12 -4.33
N LYS A 226 -1.66 22.75 -3.84
CA LYS A 226 -1.81 21.88 -2.67
C LYS A 226 -1.41 20.42 -2.93
N CYS A 227 -1.66 19.90 -4.13
CA CYS A 227 -1.13 18.62 -4.57
C CYS A 227 0.40 18.63 -4.64
N THR A 228 1.00 19.72 -5.14
CA THR A 228 2.46 19.89 -5.22
C THR A 228 3.09 19.94 -3.83
N GLU A 229 2.48 20.69 -2.90
CA GLU A 229 2.90 20.74 -1.51
C GLU A 229 2.80 19.35 -0.84
N ALA A 230 1.73 18.59 -1.10
CA ALA A 230 1.60 17.21 -0.67
C ALA A 230 2.70 16.29 -1.24
N GLY A 231 3.11 16.50 -2.50
CA GLY A 231 4.23 15.79 -3.12
C GLY A 231 5.55 16.03 -2.40
N LYS A 232 5.84 17.26 -1.98
CA LYS A 232 7.03 17.57 -1.16
C LYS A 232 6.98 16.89 0.20
N TYR A 233 5.82 16.91 0.85
CA TYR A 233 5.62 16.18 2.12
C TYR A 233 5.75 14.67 1.95
N LEU A 234 5.32 14.11 0.80
CA LEU A 234 5.51 12.69 0.50
C LEU A 234 7.00 12.32 0.43
N VAL A 235 7.84 13.17 -0.18
CA VAL A 235 9.30 12.96 -0.23
C VAL A 235 9.89 12.91 1.18
N GLN A 236 9.47 13.81 2.06
CA GLN A 236 9.91 13.80 3.46
C GLN A 236 9.40 12.56 4.19
N PHE A 237 8.12 12.22 4.01
CA PHE A 237 7.50 11.04 4.58
C PHE A 237 8.26 9.77 4.19
N CYS A 238 8.54 9.55 2.90
CA CYS A 238 9.27 8.37 2.45
C CYS A 238 10.65 8.25 3.11
N ALA A 239 11.37 9.36 3.23
CA ALA A 239 12.69 9.35 3.85
C ALA A 239 12.66 9.15 5.37
N ASP A 240 11.65 9.67 6.06
CA ASP A 240 11.47 9.44 7.50
C ASP A 240 11.27 7.95 7.82
N PHE A 241 10.89 7.14 6.82
CA PHE A 241 10.59 5.72 6.92
C PHE A 241 11.41 4.87 5.92
N ASP A 242 12.54 5.38 5.41
CA ASP A 242 13.47 4.59 4.59
C ASP A 242 14.28 3.62 5.45
N ASP A 243 14.86 2.59 4.83
CA ASP A 243 15.69 1.59 5.50
C ASP A 243 15.03 0.82 6.68
N MET A 244 13.70 0.89 6.82
CA MET A 244 12.97 0.08 7.80
C MET A 244 13.15 -1.42 7.53
N GLN A 245 13.09 -2.21 8.60
CA GLN A 245 13.39 -3.64 8.63
C GLN A 245 14.77 -3.96 8.02
N PRO A 246 15.88 -3.46 8.62
CA PRO A 246 17.20 -3.84 8.19
C PRO A 246 17.40 -5.36 8.35
N CYS A 247 17.61 -6.03 7.23
CA CYS A 247 17.90 -7.46 7.16
C CYS A 247 19.41 -7.70 7.22
N LYS A 248 19.85 -8.79 7.87
CA LYS A 248 21.23 -9.29 7.81
C LYS A 248 21.21 -10.80 7.67
N LYS A 249 21.86 -11.34 6.62
CA LYS A 249 21.87 -12.78 6.29
C LYS A 249 22.33 -13.68 7.45
N MET A 250 23.23 -13.19 8.33
CA MET A 250 23.81 -13.97 9.42
C MET A 250 23.07 -13.90 10.78
N SER A 251 21.86 -13.33 10.87
CA SER A 251 21.12 -13.36 12.15
C SER A 251 20.50 -14.74 12.38
N ILE A 252 20.87 -15.41 13.48
CA ILE A 252 20.44 -16.78 13.85
C ILE A 252 19.04 -16.82 14.48
N GLU A 253 18.47 -15.67 14.84
CA GLU A 253 17.11 -15.63 15.41
C GLU A 253 16.15 -16.34 14.46
N VAL A 254 15.25 -17.17 14.97
CA VAL A 254 14.22 -17.84 14.17
C VAL A 254 12.98 -16.95 14.22
N SER A 255 12.57 -16.41 13.08
CA SER A 255 11.38 -15.59 12.94
C SER A 255 10.16 -16.50 12.86
N ASN A 256 9.10 -16.08 13.52
CA ASN A 256 7.86 -16.83 13.57
C ASN A 256 7.04 -16.54 12.31
N LEU A 257 6.13 -17.44 11.92
CA LEU A 257 5.14 -17.17 10.86
C LEU A 257 4.34 -15.88 11.15
N GLU A 258 4.01 -15.63 12.41
CA GLU A 258 3.29 -14.42 12.84
C GLU A 258 4.05 -13.12 12.51
N ASP A 259 5.39 -13.13 12.60
CA ASP A 259 6.20 -11.94 12.31
C ASP A 259 6.15 -11.62 10.81
N SER A 260 6.13 -12.65 9.98
CA SER A 260 5.99 -12.52 8.53
C SER A 260 4.62 -11.94 8.16
N ASP A 261 3.56 -12.45 8.78
CA ASP A 261 2.19 -11.95 8.56
C ASP A 261 2.05 -10.50 8.99
N PHE A 262 2.67 -10.11 10.11
CA PHE A 262 2.71 -8.72 10.55
C PHE A 262 3.42 -7.81 9.54
N LEU A 263 4.65 -8.14 9.12
CA LEU A 263 5.38 -7.34 8.13
C LEU A 263 4.60 -7.22 6.82
N PHE A 264 3.98 -8.32 6.41
CA PHE A 264 3.13 -8.36 5.24
C PHE A 264 1.94 -7.40 5.34
N ILE A 265 1.22 -7.40 6.46
CA ILE A 265 0.11 -6.46 6.70
C ILE A 265 0.64 -5.01 6.76
N PHE A 266 1.73 -4.77 7.47
CA PHE A 266 2.34 -3.45 7.61
C PHE A 266 2.71 -2.85 6.26
N TYR A 267 3.53 -3.55 5.47
CA TYR A 267 3.95 -3.05 4.16
C TYR A 267 2.81 -3.05 3.15
N GLY A 268 1.89 -4.01 3.21
CA GLY A 268 0.71 -4.03 2.34
C GLY A 268 -0.15 -2.78 2.53
N ARG A 269 -0.36 -2.38 3.79
CA ARG A 269 -1.07 -1.14 4.13
C ARG A 269 -0.26 0.08 3.68
N PHE A 270 1.03 0.15 3.97
CA PHE A 270 1.89 1.26 3.54
C PHE A 270 1.86 1.52 2.03
N ILE A 271 2.01 0.46 1.24
CA ILE A 271 1.97 0.53 -0.23
C ILE A 271 0.64 1.06 -0.73
N LEU A 272 -0.47 0.62 -0.13
CA LEU A 272 -1.79 1.10 -0.52
C LEU A 272 -1.86 2.63 -0.41
N ILE A 273 -1.41 3.20 0.71
CA ILE A 273 -1.40 4.67 0.93
C ILE A 273 -0.55 5.36 -0.13
N LEU A 274 0.69 4.89 -0.28
CA LEU A 274 1.67 5.48 -1.17
C LEU A 274 1.18 5.42 -2.62
N SER A 275 0.64 4.29 -3.06
CA SER A 275 0.13 4.12 -4.42
C SER A 275 -1.06 5.05 -4.71
N GLN A 276 -1.95 5.28 -3.75
CA GLN A 276 -3.02 6.27 -3.93
C GLN A 276 -2.41 7.67 -4.06
N LEU A 277 -1.51 8.09 -3.17
CA LEU A 277 -0.88 9.41 -3.26
C LEU A 277 -0.08 9.61 -4.55
N VAL A 278 0.65 8.59 -5.02
CA VAL A 278 1.35 8.61 -6.31
C VAL A 278 0.37 8.81 -7.46
N LYS A 279 -0.79 8.13 -7.45
CA LYS A 279 -1.84 8.33 -8.46
C LYS A 279 -2.32 9.79 -8.51
N TRP A 280 -2.44 10.47 -7.37
CA TRP A 280 -2.78 11.89 -7.31
C TRP A 280 -1.68 12.77 -7.90
N ILE A 281 -0.43 12.51 -7.53
CA ILE A 281 0.73 13.29 -7.98
C ILE A 281 0.94 13.13 -9.49
N VAL A 282 0.97 11.89 -9.99
CA VAL A 282 1.16 11.56 -11.41
C VAL A 282 0.04 12.11 -12.28
N LEU A 283 -1.16 12.37 -11.73
CA LEU A 283 -2.24 12.92 -12.51
C LEU A 283 -1.92 14.31 -13.08
N PHE A 284 -1.18 15.12 -12.33
CA PHE A 284 -0.86 16.51 -12.66
C PHE A 284 0.63 16.65 -12.94
N ASP A 285 0.98 16.97 -14.18
CA ASP A 285 2.37 16.93 -14.64
C ASP A 285 3.30 17.86 -13.84
N GLU A 286 2.82 19.07 -13.48
CA GLU A 286 3.56 20.01 -12.64
C GLU A 286 3.84 19.46 -11.23
N CYS A 287 2.85 18.82 -10.61
CA CYS A 287 3.00 18.19 -9.30
C CYS A 287 4.03 17.05 -9.37
N ALA A 288 3.93 16.19 -10.39
CA ALA A 288 4.84 15.07 -10.58
C ALA A 288 6.27 15.54 -10.84
N ALA A 289 6.47 16.49 -11.74
CA ALA A 289 7.77 17.07 -12.05
C ALA A 289 8.42 17.70 -10.81
N THR A 290 7.67 18.49 -10.05
CA THR A 290 8.18 19.11 -8.80
C THR A 290 8.55 18.05 -7.77
N THR A 291 7.72 17.02 -7.60
CA THR A 291 7.97 15.93 -6.66
C THR A 291 9.22 15.13 -7.04
N LEU A 292 9.38 14.80 -8.33
CA LEU A 292 10.58 14.12 -8.84
C LEU A 292 11.83 14.96 -8.60
N LYS A 293 11.78 16.28 -8.85
CA LYS A 293 12.90 17.19 -8.59
C LYS A 293 13.30 17.20 -7.11
N THR A 294 12.33 17.26 -6.20
CA THR A 294 12.61 17.18 -4.75
C THR A 294 13.22 15.84 -4.33
N PHE A 295 12.81 14.72 -4.93
CA PHE A 295 13.48 13.43 -4.73
C PHE A 295 14.93 13.46 -5.24
N LEU A 296 15.16 13.97 -6.45
CA LEU A 296 16.49 14.03 -7.06
C LEU A 296 17.47 14.90 -6.27
N GLU A 297 17.01 16.05 -5.77
CA GLU A 297 17.81 16.92 -4.89
C GLU A 297 18.25 16.15 -3.62
N LYS A 298 17.33 15.37 -3.04
CA LYS A 298 17.62 14.54 -1.87
C LYS A 298 18.59 13.40 -2.19
N PHE A 299 18.41 12.73 -3.32
CA PHE A 299 19.31 11.67 -3.77
C PHE A 299 20.70 12.21 -4.10
N ALA A 300 20.80 13.36 -4.76
CA ALA A 300 22.08 14.02 -5.02
C ALA A 300 22.82 14.35 -3.72
N CYS A 301 22.10 14.83 -2.69
CA CYS A 301 22.66 15.03 -1.35
C CYS A 301 23.17 13.72 -0.74
N ASN A 302 22.39 12.64 -0.83
CA ASN A 302 22.79 11.32 -0.31
C ASN A 302 24.00 10.73 -1.03
N ILE A 303 24.07 10.87 -2.36
CA ILE A 303 25.23 10.46 -3.18
C ILE A 303 26.44 11.26 -2.73
N LYS A 304 26.31 12.59 -2.60
CA LYS A 304 27.39 13.47 -2.14
C LYS A 304 27.93 13.04 -0.78
N ASN A 305 27.06 12.91 0.22
CA ASN A 305 27.43 12.48 1.58
C ASN A 305 28.09 11.09 1.58
N THR A 306 27.66 10.20 0.69
CA THR A 306 28.27 8.87 0.53
C THR A 306 29.61 8.94 -0.18
N SER A 307 29.84 9.94 -1.04
CA SER A 307 31.07 10.14 -1.79
C SER A 307 32.09 11.05 -1.10
N ASP A 308 31.73 11.70 0.01
CA ASP A 308 32.61 12.64 0.70
C ASP A 308 33.95 11.97 1.08
N GLY A 309 35.05 12.54 0.58
CA GLY A 309 36.41 12.02 0.76
C GLY A 309 36.85 10.94 -0.24
N ILE A 310 36.00 10.55 -1.19
CA ILE A 310 36.31 9.54 -2.21
C ILE A 310 36.61 10.23 -3.55
N PRO A 311 37.75 9.96 -4.20
CA PRO A 311 38.03 10.51 -5.52
C PRO A 311 36.95 10.11 -6.53
N CYS A 312 36.64 11.01 -7.48
CA CYS A 312 35.53 10.83 -8.42
C CYS A 312 35.57 9.49 -9.20
N GLU A 313 36.78 9.00 -9.49
CA GLU A 313 37.02 7.73 -10.19
C GLU A 313 36.54 6.50 -9.39
N PHE A 314 36.47 6.58 -8.05
CA PHE A 314 36.06 5.47 -7.18
C PHE A 314 34.57 5.50 -6.82
N ILE A 315 33.83 6.52 -7.24
CA ILE A 315 32.38 6.63 -6.93
C ILE A 315 31.63 5.44 -7.55
N TYR A 316 31.92 5.11 -8.81
CA TYR A 316 31.29 3.97 -9.49
C TYR A 316 31.63 2.65 -8.79
N GLN A 317 32.89 2.47 -8.41
CA GLN A 317 33.30 1.29 -7.65
C GLN A 317 32.50 1.18 -6.35
N LYS A 318 32.39 2.28 -5.59
CA LYS A 318 31.61 2.31 -4.35
C LYS A 318 30.13 2.03 -4.59
N MET A 319 29.54 2.55 -5.65
CA MET A 319 28.13 2.27 -6.00
C MET A 319 27.93 0.80 -6.35
N VAL A 320 28.85 0.23 -7.15
CA VAL A 320 28.85 -1.19 -7.52
C VAL A 320 29.00 -2.10 -6.30
N THR A 321 29.77 -1.69 -5.29
CA THR A 321 29.96 -2.45 -4.05
C THR A 321 29.13 -1.95 -2.87
N SER A 322 28.13 -1.08 -3.10
CA SER A 322 27.47 -0.32 -2.03
C SER A 322 26.59 -1.17 -1.11
N CYS A 323 26.26 -2.39 -1.50
CA CYS A 323 25.42 -3.28 -0.72
C CYS A 323 25.85 -4.73 -0.90
N ASN A 324 26.59 -5.28 0.07
CA ASN A 324 26.84 -6.70 0.14
C ASN A 324 25.74 -7.37 0.97
N VAL A 325 24.76 -8.00 0.32
CA VAL A 325 23.62 -8.66 1.01
C VAL A 325 24.05 -9.81 1.94
N GLU A 326 25.30 -10.27 1.87
CA GLU A 326 25.82 -11.31 2.75
C GLU A 326 26.39 -10.75 4.05
N THR A 327 27.05 -9.58 3.99
CA THR A 327 27.78 -9.02 5.13
C THR A 327 27.09 -7.81 5.75
N ASP A 328 26.42 -7.01 4.94
CA ASP A 328 25.89 -5.71 5.32
C ASP A 328 24.46 -5.80 5.83
N LYS A 329 24.04 -4.78 6.58
CA LYS A 329 22.62 -4.58 6.86
C LYS A 329 21.99 -3.83 5.68
N PHE A 330 20.85 -4.30 5.21
CA PHE A 330 20.13 -3.66 4.11
C PHE A 330 18.62 -3.75 4.29
N SER A 331 17.87 -2.82 3.73
CA SER A 331 16.41 -2.91 3.67
C SER A 331 15.95 -3.36 2.28
N LEU A 332 15.02 -4.31 2.27
CA LEU A 332 14.33 -4.70 1.04
C LEU A 332 13.30 -3.67 0.60
N PHE A 333 12.91 -2.68 1.42
CA PHE A 333 11.70 -1.89 1.19
C PHE A 333 11.94 -0.49 0.61
N ASN A 334 12.90 0.26 1.16
CA ASN A 334 13.43 1.53 0.62
C ASN A 334 12.40 2.37 -0.16
N LEU A 335 11.47 2.96 0.58
CA LEU A 335 10.26 3.58 0.07
C LEU A 335 10.54 4.74 -0.88
N SER A 336 11.50 5.62 -0.56
CA SER A 336 11.77 6.81 -1.38
C SER A 336 12.11 6.46 -2.81
N HIS A 337 12.95 5.44 -3.02
CA HIS A 337 13.39 5.03 -4.35
C HIS A 337 12.24 4.42 -5.15
N ARG A 338 11.39 3.62 -4.51
CA ARG A 338 10.28 2.96 -5.20
C ARG A 338 9.12 3.89 -5.50
N VAL A 339 8.81 4.81 -4.59
CA VAL A 339 7.83 5.88 -4.83
C VAL A 339 8.33 6.81 -5.93
N PHE A 340 9.61 7.19 -5.93
CA PHE A 340 10.23 7.94 -7.02
C PHE A 340 10.08 7.21 -8.36
N LEU A 341 10.45 5.93 -8.43
CA LEU A 341 10.35 5.12 -9.65
C LEU A 341 8.90 4.98 -10.12
N ASP A 342 7.91 4.85 -9.23
CA ASP A 342 6.51 4.77 -9.65
C ASP A 342 6.01 6.10 -10.23
N ILE A 343 6.37 7.23 -9.62
CA ILE A 343 6.06 8.56 -10.17
C ILE A 343 6.74 8.74 -11.53
N LEU A 344 8.03 8.41 -11.63
CA LEU A 344 8.82 8.53 -12.85
C LEU A 344 8.21 7.69 -13.97
N MET A 345 7.89 6.43 -13.71
CA MET A 345 7.26 5.54 -14.67
C MET A 345 5.85 5.99 -15.06
N GLY A 346 5.12 6.60 -14.13
CA GLY A 346 3.85 7.27 -14.41
C GLY A 346 4.01 8.40 -15.43
N CYS A 347 5.05 9.24 -15.28
CA CYS A 347 5.37 10.32 -16.21
C CYS A 347 5.86 9.80 -17.56
N CYS A 348 6.72 8.79 -17.58
CA CYS A 348 7.21 8.16 -18.83
C CYS A 348 6.06 7.58 -19.66
N VAL A 349 5.13 6.87 -19.01
CA VAL A 349 3.97 6.26 -19.70
C VAL A 349 3.02 7.32 -20.25
N LYS A 350 2.90 8.47 -19.59
CA LYS A 350 2.11 9.60 -20.08
C LYS A 350 2.83 10.44 -21.14
N GLY A 351 4.15 10.32 -21.27
CA GLY A 351 4.96 11.21 -22.10
C GLY A 351 5.06 12.63 -21.54
N THR A 352 4.98 12.80 -20.22
CA THR A 352 4.97 14.12 -19.56
C THR A 352 6.25 14.44 -18.80
N LEU A 353 7.28 13.60 -18.93
CA LEU A 353 8.60 13.86 -18.37
C LEU A 353 9.30 14.98 -19.15
N SER A 354 9.79 16.01 -18.46
CA SER A 354 10.53 17.12 -19.08
C SER A 354 11.94 16.71 -19.49
N THR A 355 12.51 17.38 -20.49
CA THR A 355 13.89 17.11 -20.95
C THR A 355 14.93 17.30 -19.85
N GLU A 356 14.74 18.28 -18.96
CA GLU A 356 15.58 18.48 -17.76
C GLU A 356 15.55 17.25 -16.84
N LEU A 357 14.35 16.74 -16.51
CA LEU A 357 14.21 15.56 -15.65
C LEU A 357 14.75 14.30 -16.33
N THR A 358 14.55 14.16 -17.63
CA THR A 358 15.14 13.08 -18.42
C THR A 358 16.66 13.11 -18.28
N ALA A 359 17.30 14.26 -18.51
CA ALA A 359 18.75 14.37 -18.40
C ALA A 359 19.26 14.10 -16.98
N LEU A 360 18.59 14.65 -15.95
CA LEU A 360 18.98 14.44 -14.55
C LEU A 360 18.92 12.97 -14.09
N VAL A 361 18.07 12.15 -14.72
CA VAL A 361 17.89 10.74 -14.33
C VAL A 361 18.63 9.78 -15.24
N PHE A 362 18.51 9.96 -16.55
CA PHE A 362 18.96 8.99 -17.55
C PHE A 362 20.33 9.30 -18.13
N ASP A 363 20.77 10.57 -18.11
CA ASP A 363 22.09 10.97 -18.61
C ASP A 363 23.14 11.06 -17.47
N ASP A 364 22.71 10.90 -16.22
CA ASP A 364 23.60 10.76 -15.05
C ASP A 364 23.60 9.32 -14.54
N ASP A 365 24.61 8.55 -14.97
CA ASP A 365 24.82 7.16 -14.56
C ASP A 365 24.80 6.97 -13.03
N LYS A 366 25.34 7.92 -12.27
CA LYS A 366 25.42 7.83 -10.81
C LYS A 366 24.02 7.93 -10.21
N MET A 367 23.22 8.87 -10.70
CA MET A 367 21.83 9.01 -10.30
C MET A 367 21.04 7.75 -10.69
N LEU A 368 21.18 7.27 -11.92
CA LEU A 368 20.47 6.09 -12.41
C LEU A 368 20.78 4.83 -11.59
N MET A 369 22.06 4.59 -11.29
CA MET A 369 22.49 3.51 -10.40
C MET A 369 21.92 3.70 -9.00
N TRP A 370 21.97 4.92 -8.45
CA TRP A 370 21.48 5.21 -7.11
C TRP A 370 19.97 4.95 -6.98
N VAL A 371 19.14 5.49 -7.87
CA VAL A 371 17.68 5.31 -7.82
C VAL A 371 17.27 3.85 -8.00
N SER A 372 18.09 3.07 -8.72
CA SER A 372 17.86 1.64 -8.99
C SER A 372 18.44 0.71 -7.92
N ARG A 373 19.23 1.23 -6.97
CA ARG A 373 19.95 0.44 -5.96
C ARG A 373 19.03 -0.50 -5.18
N PRO A 374 17.86 -0.08 -4.67
CA PRO A 374 16.98 -1.00 -3.94
C PRO A 374 16.46 -2.16 -4.77
N ALA A 375 16.24 -1.97 -6.08
CA ALA A 375 15.86 -3.04 -6.98
C ALA A 375 16.97 -4.09 -7.10
N ILE A 376 18.21 -3.63 -7.29
CA ILE A 376 19.39 -4.49 -7.36
C ILE A 376 19.60 -5.26 -6.04
N THR A 377 19.52 -4.58 -4.90
CA THR A 377 19.61 -5.19 -3.57
C THR A 377 18.52 -6.24 -3.35
N ALA A 378 17.26 -5.93 -3.68
CA ALA A 378 16.14 -6.85 -3.51
C ALA A 378 16.28 -8.09 -4.41
N MET A 379 16.68 -7.93 -5.67
CA MET A 379 16.88 -9.04 -6.59
C MET A 379 18.07 -9.91 -6.19
N SER A 380 19.18 -9.28 -5.78
CA SER A 380 20.34 -10.00 -5.23
C SER A 380 19.93 -10.86 -4.03
N SER A 381 19.15 -10.29 -3.11
CA SER A 381 18.60 -11.02 -1.97
C SER A 381 17.74 -12.21 -2.42
N VAL A 382 16.79 -12.01 -3.34
CA VAL A 382 15.92 -13.07 -3.88
C VAL A 382 16.74 -14.20 -4.48
N MET A 383 17.75 -13.89 -5.30
CA MET A 383 18.57 -14.90 -5.97
C MET A 383 19.42 -15.70 -4.99
N ASN A 384 20.02 -15.03 -4.00
CA ASN A 384 20.87 -15.67 -3.00
C ASN A 384 20.09 -16.67 -2.11
N ASN A 385 18.78 -16.47 -1.93
CA ASN A 385 17.95 -17.36 -1.12
C ASN A 385 17.35 -18.58 -1.88
N ILE A 386 17.41 -18.61 -3.21
CA ILE A 386 16.86 -19.73 -4.00
C ILE A 386 17.75 -20.98 -3.93
N LEU A 387 19.03 -20.87 -3.49
CA LEU A 387 19.95 -22.01 -3.40
C LEU A 387 19.48 -23.09 -2.39
N PRO A 388 19.19 -24.32 -2.83
CA PRO A 388 18.81 -25.43 -1.96
C PRO A 388 19.88 -25.81 -0.93
N SER A 389 21.16 -25.63 -1.25
CA SER A 389 22.29 -26.01 -0.39
C SER A 389 22.40 -25.19 0.91
N MET A 390 21.60 -24.13 1.05
CA MET A 390 21.58 -23.27 2.24
C MET A 390 20.38 -23.54 3.17
N SER A 391 19.55 -24.56 2.90
CA SER A 391 18.31 -24.82 3.66
C SER A 391 18.51 -25.15 5.14
N GLU A 392 19.72 -25.47 5.58
CA GLU A 392 20.01 -25.77 6.99
C GLU A 392 20.44 -24.54 7.81
N ARG A 393 20.74 -23.39 7.19
CA ARG A 393 21.30 -22.22 7.88
C ARG A 393 20.51 -20.94 7.57
N GLY A 394 19.41 -20.74 8.30
CA GLY A 394 18.78 -19.43 8.51
C GLY A 394 17.38 -19.25 7.91
N ASN A 395 16.34 -19.45 8.72
CA ASN A 395 14.94 -19.30 8.29
C ASN A 395 14.55 -17.82 8.02
N ASN A 396 15.14 -16.82 8.67
CA ASN A 396 14.60 -15.45 8.66
C ASN A 396 14.64 -14.75 7.31
N MET A 397 15.73 -14.89 6.57
CA MET A 397 15.83 -14.23 5.28
C MET A 397 14.79 -14.77 4.31
N SER A 398 14.46 -16.06 4.43
CA SER A 398 13.41 -16.68 3.61
C SER A 398 12.04 -16.06 3.89
N HIS A 399 11.76 -15.68 5.14
CA HIS A 399 10.52 -14.99 5.54
C HIS A 399 10.42 -13.58 4.98
N HIS A 400 11.48 -12.76 5.07
CA HIS A 400 11.45 -11.41 4.48
C HIS A 400 11.26 -11.44 2.96
N ILE A 401 11.92 -12.40 2.28
CA ILE A 401 11.76 -12.59 0.84
C ILE A 401 10.38 -13.12 0.51
N PHE A 402 9.85 -14.04 1.30
CA PHE A 402 8.49 -14.51 1.16
C PHE A 402 7.49 -13.35 1.27
N VAL A 403 7.65 -12.48 2.27
CA VAL A 403 6.84 -11.27 2.43
C VAL A 403 6.96 -10.37 1.20
N TYR A 404 8.18 -10.10 0.73
CA TYR A 404 8.43 -9.30 -0.48
C TYR A 404 7.83 -9.93 -1.77
N GLN A 405 7.82 -11.26 -1.88
CA GLN A 405 7.25 -11.99 -3.03
C GLN A 405 5.73 -12.19 -2.96
N LYS A 406 5.11 -11.99 -1.79
CA LYS A 406 3.66 -12.12 -1.60
C LYS A 406 2.90 -11.08 -2.41
N SER A 407 1.70 -11.47 -2.87
CA SER A 407 0.87 -10.76 -3.86
C SER A 407 0.73 -9.25 -3.65
N TYR A 408 0.60 -8.78 -2.40
CA TYR A 408 0.42 -7.35 -2.08
C TYR A 408 1.69 -6.52 -2.26
N LEU A 409 2.87 -7.10 -2.02
CA LEU A 409 4.16 -6.41 -2.15
C LEU A 409 4.77 -6.56 -3.55
N ARG A 410 4.12 -7.32 -4.43
CA ARG A 410 4.52 -7.44 -5.85
C ARG A 410 4.44 -6.12 -6.62
N TYR A 411 3.77 -5.12 -6.07
CA TYR A 411 3.92 -3.74 -6.53
C TYR A 411 5.39 -3.31 -6.54
N PHE A 412 6.12 -3.53 -5.44
CA PHE A 412 7.56 -3.23 -5.37
C PHE A 412 8.37 -4.06 -6.36
N PHE A 413 8.05 -5.35 -6.48
CA PHE A 413 8.70 -6.21 -7.46
C PHE A 413 8.53 -5.72 -8.91
N SER A 414 7.33 -5.26 -9.28
CA SER A 414 7.08 -4.67 -10.61
C SER A 414 7.85 -3.37 -10.80
N THR A 415 7.97 -2.54 -9.77
CA THR A 415 8.77 -1.31 -9.80
C THR A 415 10.25 -1.63 -9.96
N ASP A 416 10.74 -2.67 -9.25
CA ASP A 416 12.14 -3.09 -9.30
C ASP A 416 12.52 -3.63 -10.70
N LEU A 417 11.61 -4.35 -11.37
CA LEU A 417 11.84 -4.76 -12.77
C LEU A 417 11.92 -3.59 -13.74
N ARG A 418 11.11 -2.56 -13.56
CA ARG A 418 11.18 -1.34 -14.37
C ARG A 418 12.50 -0.60 -14.13
N ALA A 419 12.98 -0.56 -12.88
CA ALA A 419 14.30 -0.01 -12.58
C ALA A 419 15.41 -0.76 -13.33
N ILE A 420 15.35 -2.10 -13.36
CA ILE A 420 16.32 -2.91 -14.12
C ILE A 420 16.21 -2.65 -15.62
N GLN A 421 15.00 -2.51 -16.17
CA GLN A 421 14.84 -2.12 -17.57
C GLN A 421 15.47 -0.75 -17.86
N MET A 422 15.26 0.24 -16.99
CA MET A 422 15.87 1.56 -17.16
C MET A 422 17.40 1.45 -17.16
N LEU A 423 17.97 0.65 -16.26
CA LEU A 423 19.41 0.38 -16.24
C LEU A 423 19.89 -0.27 -17.55
N ILE A 424 19.15 -1.25 -18.10
CA ILE A 424 19.50 -1.89 -19.38
C ILE A 424 19.51 -0.90 -20.54
N LEU A 425 18.54 0.03 -20.54
CA LEU A 425 18.33 0.95 -21.66
C LEU A 425 19.29 2.15 -21.66
N HIS A 426 19.69 2.62 -20.48
CA HIS A 426 20.36 3.91 -20.33
C HIS A 426 21.80 3.81 -19.80
N LEU A 427 22.18 2.72 -19.14
CA LEU A 427 23.54 2.56 -18.64
C LEU A 427 24.43 1.91 -19.70
N ASP A 428 25.73 2.24 -19.69
CA ASP A 428 26.71 1.50 -20.49
C ASP A 428 26.59 -0.02 -20.20
N PRO A 429 26.52 -0.89 -21.23
CA PRO A 429 26.31 -2.32 -21.03
C PRO A 429 27.34 -2.96 -20.09
N GLU A 430 28.62 -2.58 -20.18
CA GLU A 430 29.65 -3.13 -19.31
C GLU A 430 29.46 -2.68 -17.87
N LEU A 431 29.17 -1.39 -17.65
CA LEU A 431 28.86 -0.86 -16.32
C LEU A 431 27.59 -1.51 -15.74
N PHE A 432 26.55 -1.69 -16.54
CA PHE A 432 25.27 -2.30 -16.13
C PHE A 432 25.50 -3.70 -15.59
N PHE A 433 26.23 -4.45 -16.38
CA PHE A 433 26.55 -5.82 -16.09
C PHE A 433 27.44 -5.95 -14.85
N LYS A 434 28.48 -5.12 -14.71
CA LYS A 434 29.26 -5.05 -13.47
C LYS A 434 28.34 -4.71 -12.29
N TYR A 435 27.47 -3.73 -12.44
CA TYR A 435 26.59 -3.31 -11.37
C TYR A 435 25.67 -4.44 -10.89
N ILE A 436 25.02 -5.14 -11.82
CA ILE A 436 24.19 -6.31 -11.49
C ILE A 436 25.03 -7.43 -10.87
N TRP A 437 26.14 -7.83 -11.49
CA TRP A 437 26.87 -9.04 -11.10
C TRP A 437 27.58 -8.93 -9.77
N PHE A 438 28.24 -7.80 -9.51
CA PHE A 438 28.91 -7.60 -8.23
C PHE A 438 27.90 -7.49 -7.08
N ASN A 439 26.64 -7.13 -7.33
CA ASN A 439 25.60 -7.13 -6.29
C ASN A 439 24.91 -8.49 -6.15
N ILE A 440 24.61 -9.21 -7.24
CA ILE A 440 23.99 -10.55 -7.18
C ILE A 440 24.96 -11.58 -6.61
N VAL A 441 26.25 -11.45 -6.92
CA VAL A 441 27.32 -12.36 -6.49
C VAL A 441 28.34 -11.60 -5.63
N PRO A 442 28.03 -11.28 -4.37
CA PRO A 442 28.90 -10.44 -3.55
C PRO A 442 30.29 -11.04 -3.30
N SER A 443 30.44 -12.36 -3.44
CA SER A 443 31.74 -13.03 -3.37
C SER A 443 32.74 -12.54 -4.43
N LEU A 444 32.27 -12.05 -5.59
CA LEU A 444 33.12 -11.46 -6.63
C LEU A 444 33.78 -10.16 -6.20
N GLN A 445 33.13 -9.37 -5.34
CA GLN A 445 33.65 -8.08 -4.85
C GLN A 445 35.01 -8.23 -4.17
N LYS A 446 35.29 -9.39 -3.55
CA LYS A 446 36.54 -9.67 -2.84
C LYS A 446 37.65 -10.23 -3.73
N ARG A 447 37.28 -10.80 -4.89
CA ARG A 447 38.18 -11.62 -5.73
C ARG A 447 38.59 -10.91 -7.01
N VAL A 448 37.78 -9.97 -7.47
CA VAL A 448 37.89 -9.37 -8.79
C VAL A 448 38.00 -7.86 -8.67
N ASP A 449 38.99 -7.31 -9.36
CA ASP A 449 39.10 -5.87 -9.57
C ASP A 449 38.02 -5.39 -10.56
N ILE A 450 37.14 -4.51 -10.09
CA ILE A 450 36.00 -3.95 -10.85
C ILE A 450 36.48 -3.15 -12.06
N LEU A 451 37.71 -2.62 -12.02
CA LEU A 451 38.30 -1.89 -13.13
C LEU A 451 38.65 -2.80 -14.31
N LYS A 452 38.74 -4.13 -14.11
CA LYS A 452 39.01 -5.06 -15.20
C LYS A 452 37.82 -5.17 -16.15
N PRO A 453 38.07 -5.34 -17.47
CA PRO A 453 37.03 -5.62 -18.45
C PRO A 453 36.17 -6.81 -18.05
N LEU A 454 34.85 -6.70 -18.23
CA LEU A 454 33.89 -7.78 -17.92
C LEU A 454 34.28 -9.12 -18.57
N SER A 455 34.83 -9.09 -19.78
CA SER A 455 35.29 -10.29 -20.49
C SER A 455 36.38 -11.07 -19.74
N LEU A 456 37.25 -10.39 -18.99
CA LEU A 456 38.25 -11.05 -18.14
C LEU A 456 37.63 -11.60 -16.86
N ILE A 457 36.65 -10.89 -16.29
CA ILE A 457 35.90 -11.33 -15.10
C ILE A 457 35.17 -12.64 -15.40
N LEU A 458 34.46 -12.71 -16.54
CA LEU A 458 33.70 -13.88 -16.97
C LEU A 458 34.58 -15.09 -17.36
N ARG A 459 35.87 -14.87 -17.65
CA ARG A 459 36.83 -15.96 -17.92
C ARG A 459 37.34 -16.65 -16.65
N SER A 460 37.03 -16.12 -15.46
CA SER A 460 37.40 -16.78 -14.21
C SER A 460 36.66 -18.11 -14.07
N ARG A 461 37.40 -19.19 -13.77
CA ARG A 461 36.87 -20.57 -13.70
C ARG A 461 36.18 -20.88 -12.35
N ASP A 462 35.38 -19.96 -11.84
CA ASP A 462 34.69 -20.17 -10.58
C ASP A 462 33.30 -20.81 -10.85
N PRO A 463 33.06 -22.05 -10.38
CA PRO A 463 31.83 -22.77 -10.69
C PRO A 463 30.57 -22.09 -10.12
N ASP A 464 30.69 -21.34 -9.02
CA ASP A 464 29.56 -20.64 -8.39
C ASP A 464 29.04 -19.52 -9.30
N ILE A 465 29.94 -18.88 -10.08
CA ILE A 465 29.59 -17.80 -11.02
C ILE A 465 28.60 -18.29 -12.08
N CYS A 466 28.71 -19.53 -12.57
CA CYS A 466 27.87 -20.04 -13.65
C CYS A 466 26.38 -20.11 -13.28
N LEU A 467 26.06 -20.52 -12.05
CA LEU A 467 24.67 -20.62 -11.59
C LEU A 467 24.05 -19.24 -11.39
N ASP A 468 24.80 -18.31 -10.82
CA ASP A 468 24.30 -16.95 -10.60
C ASP A 468 24.23 -16.14 -11.89
N LEU A 469 25.13 -16.38 -12.85
CA LEU A 469 25.03 -15.83 -14.22
C LEU A 469 23.71 -16.22 -14.86
N ARG A 470 23.35 -17.51 -14.82
CA ARG A 470 22.08 -18.00 -15.38
C ARG A 470 20.88 -17.25 -14.78
N ARG A 471 20.90 -17.01 -13.47
CA ARG A 471 19.84 -16.26 -12.78
C ARG A 471 19.81 -14.79 -13.17
N GLY A 472 20.97 -14.14 -13.25
CA GLY A 472 21.09 -12.78 -13.76
C GLY A 472 20.51 -12.64 -15.17
N PHE A 473 20.83 -13.57 -16.06
CA PHE A 473 20.25 -13.59 -17.41
C PHE A 473 18.74 -13.83 -17.42
N ILE A 474 18.23 -14.70 -16.55
CA ILE A 474 16.78 -14.89 -16.37
C ILE A 474 16.12 -13.58 -15.93
N LEU A 475 16.71 -12.85 -15.00
CA LEU A 475 16.19 -11.55 -14.55
C LEU A 475 16.20 -10.52 -15.67
N ILE A 476 17.30 -10.39 -16.40
CA ILE A 476 17.43 -9.47 -17.54
C ILE A 476 16.41 -9.81 -18.61
N TYR A 477 16.30 -11.08 -18.98
CA TYR A 477 15.31 -11.56 -19.94
C TYR A 477 13.89 -11.19 -19.50
N ASN A 478 13.57 -11.42 -18.24
CA ASN A 478 12.26 -11.08 -17.69
C ASN A 478 12.00 -9.57 -17.64
N ALA A 479 13.00 -8.77 -17.26
CA ALA A 479 12.90 -7.32 -17.32
C ALA A 479 12.57 -6.91 -18.76
N LEU A 480 13.33 -7.38 -19.76
CA LEU A 480 13.08 -7.06 -21.17
C LEU A 480 11.71 -7.53 -21.67
N ILE A 481 11.30 -8.76 -21.38
CA ILE A 481 10.08 -9.35 -21.96
C ILE A 481 8.83 -8.90 -21.21
N GLU A 482 8.80 -8.94 -19.88
CA GLU A 482 7.55 -8.80 -19.14
C GLU A 482 7.08 -7.34 -19.00
N CYS A 483 7.96 -6.35 -19.11
CA CYS A 483 7.51 -4.95 -19.11
C CYS A 483 7.49 -4.26 -20.48
N TYR A 484 8.04 -4.87 -21.55
CA TYR A 484 7.92 -4.36 -22.93
C TYR A 484 6.47 -4.36 -23.44
N PHE A 485 5.66 -5.35 -23.04
CA PHE A 485 4.24 -5.43 -23.46
C PHE A 485 3.32 -4.34 -22.86
N GLY A 486 3.83 -3.51 -21.94
CA GLY A 486 3.04 -2.52 -21.21
C GLY A 486 2.94 -1.13 -21.84
N SER A 487 3.84 -0.72 -22.74
CA SER A 487 3.99 0.69 -23.13
C SER A 487 3.15 1.14 -24.32
N PHE A 488 2.70 0.25 -25.21
CA PHE A 488 2.07 0.65 -26.49
C PHE A 488 0.58 0.29 -26.64
N SER A 489 -0.04 -0.38 -25.67
CA SER A 489 -1.45 -0.79 -25.81
C SER A 489 -2.41 0.23 -25.20
N GLN A 490 -3.52 0.50 -25.90
CA GLN A 490 -4.61 1.36 -25.40
C GLN A 490 -5.27 0.84 -24.11
N ASN A 491 -4.99 -0.42 -23.72
CA ASN A 491 -5.55 -1.04 -22.52
C ASN A 491 -4.49 -1.84 -21.73
N ARG A 492 -3.49 -1.12 -21.20
CA ARG A 492 -2.39 -1.69 -20.42
C ARG A 492 -2.86 -2.61 -19.28
N ASP A 493 -3.89 -2.20 -18.55
CA ASP A 493 -4.42 -2.96 -17.41
C ASP A 493 -4.96 -4.32 -17.84
N TYR A 494 -5.64 -4.37 -19.00
CA TYR A 494 -6.12 -5.62 -19.57
C TYR A 494 -4.98 -6.57 -19.93
N HIS A 495 -3.95 -6.07 -20.63
CA HIS A 495 -2.83 -6.92 -21.06
C HIS A 495 -2.05 -7.46 -19.87
N LEU A 496 -1.77 -6.63 -18.86
CA LEU A 496 -1.07 -7.06 -17.66
C LEU A 496 -1.90 -8.10 -16.88
N LEU A 497 -3.22 -7.91 -16.79
CA LEU A 497 -4.11 -8.88 -16.12
C LEU A 497 -4.21 -10.19 -16.89
N ALA A 498 -4.38 -10.13 -18.21
CA ALA A 498 -4.43 -11.29 -19.09
C ALA A 498 -3.14 -12.11 -18.98
N ARG A 499 -1.99 -11.42 -19.00
CA ARG A 499 -0.66 -12.02 -18.80
C ARG A 499 -0.59 -12.82 -17.50
N GLN A 500 -1.04 -12.23 -16.39
CA GLN A 500 -1.04 -12.90 -15.09
C GLN A 500 -1.96 -14.12 -15.07
N ILE A 501 -3.16 -14.04 -15.65
CA ILE A 501 -4.09 -15.18 -15.74
C ILE A 501 -3.48 -16.31 -16.57
N ILE A 502 -2.90 -15.99 -17.73
CA ILE A 502 -2.25 -16.96 -18.62
C ILE A 502 -1.19 -17.73 -17.83
N HIS A 503 -0.35 -17.01 -17.09
CA HIS A 503 0.69 -17.61 -16.27
C HIS A 503 0.15 -18.40 -15.08
N SER A 504 -0.87 -17.91 -14.39
CA SER A 504 -1.50 -18.65 -13.30
C SER A 504 -2.10 -19.97 -13.77
N LEU A 505 -2.79 -19.97 -14.92
CA LEU A 505 -3.36 -21.18 -15.51
C LEU A 505 -2.25 -22.14 -15.97
N ALA A 506 -1.16 -21.63 -16.57
CA ALA A 506 -0.01 -22.43 -16.97
C ALA A 506 0.71 -23.08 -15.77
N SER A 507 0.67 -22.45 -14.59
CA SER A 507 1.16 -23.02 -13.32
C SER A 507 0.22 -24.05 -12.69
N GLY A 508 -0.98 -24.28 -13.26
CA GLY A 508 -1.96 -25.21 -12.70
C GLY A 508 -2.92 -24.60 -11.68
N HIS A 509 -3.05 -23.27 -11.62
CA HIS A 509 -4.12 -22.64 -10.83
C HIS A 509 -5.44 -22.69 -11.60
N GLU A 510 -6.23 -23.72 -11.33
CA GLU A 510 -7.42 -24.04 -12.14
C GLU A 510 -8.70 -23.33 -11.66
N THR A 511 -8.74 -22.64 -10.53
CA THR A 511 -9.97 -21.95 -10.06
C THR A 511 -9.80 -20.43 -10.03
N VAL A 512 -10.91 -19.69 -10.13
CA VAL A 512 -10.89 -18.21 -10.00
C VAL A 512 -10.28 -17.78 -8.66
N ILE A 513 -10.59 -18.50 -7.58
CA ILE A 513 -10.06 -18.23 -6.23
C ILE A 513 -8.54 -18.43 -6.21
N ASP A 514 -8.04 -19.50 -6.82
CA ASP A 514 -6.59 -19.75 -6.89
C ASP A 514 -5.88 -18.69 -7.72
N ILE A 515 -6.43 -18.34 -8.88
CA ILE A 515 -5.89 -17.27 -9.73
C ILE A 515 -5.85 -15.94 -8.95
N GLN A 516 -6.94 -15.57 -8.26
CA GLN A 516 -7.00 -14.34 -7.46
C GLN A 516 -5.93 -14.29 -6.36
N LYS A 517 -5.66 -15.41 -5.69
CA LYS A 517 -4.59 -15.49 -4.67
C LYS A 517 -3.19 -15.26 -5.24
N HIS A 518 -3.00 -15.45 -6.54
CA HIS A 518 -1.70 -15.37 -7.22
C HIS A 518 -1.55 -14.16 -8.16
N MET A 519 -2.49 -13.22 -8.20
CA MET A 519 -2.41 -11.99 -9.00
C MET A 519 -1.72 -10.83 -8.27
N CYS A 520 -0.98 -9.98 -8.99
CA CYS A 520 -0.41 -8.73 -8.42
C CYS A 520 -1.36 -7.54 -8.50
N ILE A 521 -2.04 -7.37 -9.64
CA ILE A 521 -2.71 -6.11 -10.02
C ILE A 521 -3.96 -5.86 -9.17
N CYS A 522 -4.49 -6.94 -8.62
CA CYS A 522 -5.77 -7.00 -7.97
C CYS A 522 -5.89 -6.02 -6.78
N HIS A 523 -4.88 -5.85 -5.94
CA HIS A 523 -5.13 -5.25 -4.62
C HIS A 523 -5.30 -3.72 -4.60
N ASN A 524 -4.61 -2.96 -5.46
CA ASN A 524 -4.86 -1.50 -5.55
C ASN A 524 -6.28 -1.16 -6.06
N MET A 525 -7.00 -2.14 -6.61
CA MET A 525 -8.33 -1.97 -7.17
C MET A 525 -9.45 -2.68 -6.40
N PHE A 526 -9.16 -3.52 -5.40
CA PHE A 526 -10.19 -4.31 -4.67
C PHE A 526 -10.66 -3.72 -3.34
N GLU A 527 -10.03 -2.67 -2.85
CA GLU A 527 -10.52 -1.98 -1.66
C GLU A 527 -11.53 -0.90 -2.09
N GLY A 528 -12.79 -1.09 -1.70
CA GLY A 528 -13.94 -0.28 -2.13
C GLY A 528 -15.04 -1.14 -2.77
N THR A 529 -16.27 -1.04 -2.25
CA THR A 529 -17.41 -1.88 -2.69
C THR A 529 -17.79 -1.66 -4.15
N SER A 530 -17.62 -0.45 -4.67
CA SER A 530 -17.90 -0.12 -6.08
C SER A 530 -16.78 -0.58 -7.02
N THR A 531 -15.52 -0.37 -6.65
CA THR A 531 -14.35 -0.81 -7.42
C THR A 531 -14.28 -2.34 -7.48
N PHE A 532 -14.67 -3.02 -6.40
CA PHE A 532 -14.74 -4.47 -6.32
C PHE A 532 -15.64 -5.08 -7.41
N ILE A 533 -16.84 -4.51 -7.64
CA ILE A 533 -17.77 -5.02 -8.65
C ILE A 533 -17.20 -4.83 -10.06
N TYR A 534 -16.70 -3.64 -10.37
CA TYR A 534 -16.09 -3.37 -11.68
C TYR A 534 -14.91 -4.32 -11.94
N MET A 535 -14.06 -4.53 -10.94
CA MET A 535 -12.90 -5.40 -11.06
C MET A 535 -13.26 -6.87 -11.14
N LYS A 536 -14.29 -7.31 -10.42
CA LYS A 536 -14.81 -8.67 -10.54
C LYS A 536 -15.28 -8.93 -11.97
N ASN A 537 -16.09 -8.02 -12.52
CA ASN A 537 -16.58 -8.12 -13.90
C ASN A 537 -15.42 -8.06 -14.91
N PHE A 538 -14.43 -7.19 -14.68
CA PHE A 538 -13.25 -7.07 -15.54
C PHE A 538 -12.42 -8.36 -15.51
N LEU A 539 -12.16 -8.91 -14.32
CA LEU A 539 -11.46 -10.16 -14.12
C LEU A 539 -12.16 -11.32 -14.81
N GLU A 540 -13.47 -11.46 -14.60
CA GLU A 540 -14.28 -12.50 -15.24
C GLU A 540 -14.19 -12.42 -16.76
N LYS A 541 -14.28 -11.20 -17.34
CA LYS A 541 -14.12 -10.97 -18.78
C LYS A 541 -12.74 -11.41 -19.29
N VAL A 542 -11.67 -11.11 -18.56
CA VAL A 542 -10.32 -11.54 -18.99
C VAL A 542 -10.15 -13.05 -18.85
N ILE A 543 -10.64 -13.65 -17.76
CA ILE A 543 -10.63 -15.11 -17.56
C ILE A 543 -11.36 -15.81 -18.69
N GLU A 544 -12.57 -15.38 -19.04
CA GLU A 544 -13.34 -15.95 -20.16
C GLU A 544 -12.56 -15.84 -21.48
N LYS A 545 -11.84 -14.74 -21.68
CA LYS A 545 -11.07 -14.53 -22.91
C LYS A 545 -9.87 -15.46 -23.04
N VAL A 546 -9.11 -15.68 -21.96
CA VAL A 546 -7.86 -16.48 -22.00
C VAL A 546 -8.03 -17.94 -21.60
N SER A 547 -9.17 -18.32 -21.03
CA SER A 547 -9.42 -19.68 -20.53
C SER A 547 -10.70 -20.30 -21.09
N PHE A 548 -10.85 -21.62 -20.89
CA PHE A 548 -12.08 -22.36 -21.08
C PHE A 548 -12.36 -23.26 -19.85
N ARG A 549 -13.64 -23.56 -19.59
CA ARG A 549 -14.02 -24.47 -18.50
C ARG A 549 -13.85 -25.92 -18.95
N ARG A 550 -13.28 -26.79 -18.10
CA ARG A 550 -13.27 -28.24 -18.35
C ARG A 550 -14.64 -28.82 -17.97
N ASN A 551 -15.25 -29.61 -18.86
CA ASN A 551 -16.51 -30.32 -18.60
C ASN A 551 -16.28 -31.52 -17.68
N LEU A 552 -15.89 -31.26 -16.43
CA LEU A 552 -15.80 -32.25 -15.37
C LEU A 552 -16.99 -32.06 -14.42
N PRO A 553 -17.73 -33.13 -14.08
CA PRO A 553 -18.85 -33.01 -13.16
C PRO A 553 -18.37 -32.46 -11.81
N ASN A 554 -19.05 -31.41 -11.32
CA ASN A 554 -18.83 -30.77 -10.01
C ASN A 554 -17.52 -29.99 -9.81
N THR A 555 -16.79 -29.58 -10.85
CA THR A 555 -15.61 -28.72 -10.68
C THR A 555 -15.60 -27.53 -11.64
N ASP A 556 -15.59 -26.30 -11.11
CA ASP A 556 -15.35 -25.07 -11.87
C ASP A 556 -13.86 -24.90 -12.21
N LYS A 557 -13.29 -25.90 -12.89
CA LYS A 557 -11.89 -25.91 -13.32
C LYS A 557 -11.74 -25.19 -14.66
N LEU A 558 -10.77 -24.29 -14.69
CA LEU A 558 -10.35 -23.49 -15.83
C LEU A 558 -9.09 -24.10 -16.46
N SER A 559 -8.92 -23.86 -17.74
CA SER A 559 -7.72 -24.22 -18.49
C SER A 559 -7.34 -23.14 -19.46
N LEU A 560 -6.03 -22.96 -19.65
CA LEU A 560 -5.49 -22.02 -20.63
C LEU A 560 -5.91 -22.45 -22.04
N LYS A 561 -6.47 -21.51 -22.82
CA LYS A 561 -6.75 -21.76 -24.23
C LYS A 561 -5.44 -21.98 -25.01
N PRO A 562 -5.39 -22.93 -25.97
CA PRO A 562 -4.16 -23.26 -26.70
C PRO A 562 -3.51 -22.06 -27.40
N GLU A 563 -4.31 -21.13 -27.92
CA GLU A 563 -3.81 -19.92 -28.60
C GLU A 563 -2.92 -19.01 -27.72
N TYR A 564 -3.00 -19.13 -26.38
CA TYR A 564 -2.19 -18.35 -25.45
C TYR A 564 -0.95 -19.12 -24.93
N LEU A 565 -0.73 -20.38 -25.33
CA LEU A 565 0.45 -21.14 -24.92
C LEU A 565 1.76 -20.46 -25.35
N ASN A 566 1.79 -19.88 -26.55
CA ASN A 566 2.95 -19.11 -27.04
C ASN A 566 3.21 -17.84 -26.24
N SER A 567 2.20 -17.35 -25.50
CA SER A 567 2.43 -16.25 -24.59
C SER A 567 3.17 -16.73 -23.34
N VAL A 568 3.08 -18.00 -22.93
CA VAL A 568 3.70 -18.47 -21.68
C VAL A 568 5.24 -18.32 -21.73
N ASN A 569 5.76 -17.40 -20.93
CA ASN A 569 7.18 -17.26 -20.63
C ASN A 569 7.62 -18.30 -19.57
N MET A 570 8.49 -19.25 -19.94
CA MET A 570 9.04 -20.26 -19.03
C MET A 570 9.80 -19.69 -17.83
N PHE A 571 10.28 -18.46 -17.94
CA PHE A 571 11.04 -17.78 -16.90
C PHE A 571 10.21 -16.77 -16.12
N HIS A 572 8.89 -16.71 -16.36
CA HIS A 572 8.03 -15.68 -15.79
C HIS A 572 8.20 -15.56 -14.29
N LEU A 573 8.47 -14.33 -13.83
CA LEU A 573 8.91 -14.07 -12.46
C LEU A 573 7.88 -14.41 -11.38
N MET A 574 6.63 -14.62 -11.75
CA MET A 574 5.56 -14.94 -10.80
C MET A 574 5.50 -16.41 -10.43
N TYR A 575 6.30 -17.25 -11.07
CA TYR A 575 6.40 -18.66 -10.74
C TYR A 575 7.00 -18.80 -9.34
N SER A 576 6.19 -19.35 -8.44
CA SER A 576 6.69 -19.84 -7.17
C SER A 576 7.67 -20.99 -7.41
N ARG A 577 8.48 -21.32 -6.39
CA ARG A 577 9.44 -22.42 -6.46
C ARG A 577 8.78 -23.76 -6.86
N SER A 578 7.50 -23.96 -6.51
CA SER A 578 6.71 -25.11 -6.95
C SER A 578 6.31 -25.04 -8.42
N ASP A 579 6.00 -23.85 -8.94
CA ASP A 579 5.51 -23.67 -10.32
C ASP A 579 6.61 -23.88 -11.37
N VAL A 580 7.87 -23.62 -10.99
CA VAL A 580 9.05 -23.81 -11.85
C VAL A 580 9.20 -25.26 -12.34
N TYR A 581 8.61 -26.24 -11.65
CA TYR A 581 8.60 -27.63 -12.12
C TYR A 581 7.46 -27.92 -13.09
N PHE A 582 6.28 -27.35 -12.86
CA PHE A 582 5.08 -27.60 -13.66
C PHE A 582 5.16 -27.01 -15.07
N VAL A 583 5.70 -25.80 -15.20
CA VAL A 583 5.70 -25.08 -16.48
C VAL A 583 6.62 -25.76 -17.52
N PRO A 584 7.85 -26.16 -17.21
CA PRO A 584 8.68 -26.94 -18.15
C PRO A 584 8.07 -28.30 -18.51
N LEU A 585 7.39 -28.97 -17.56
CA LEU A 585 6.66 -30.21 -17.85
C LEU A 585 5.57 -29.97 -18.89
N MET A 586 4.81 -28.88 -18.77
CA MET A 586 3.81 -28.49 -19.77
C MET A 586 4.43 -28.33 -21.18
N PHE A 587 5.58 -27.66 -21.31
CA PHE A 587 6.24 -27.53 -22.62
C PHE A 587 6.75 -28.87 -23.18
N THR A 588 7.10 -29.81 -22.31
CA THR A 588 7.52 -31.16 -22.73
C THR A 588 6.34 -31.99 -23.24
N TYR A 589 5.18 -31.91 -22.57
CA TYR A 589 3.98 -32.67 -22.96
C TYR A 589 3.29 -32.14 -24.22
N TRP A 590 3.40 -30.85 -24.53
CA TRP A 590 2.73 -30.23 -25.70
C TRP A 590 3.57 -30.21 -26.99
N ARG A 591 4.86 -30.55 -26.90
CA ARG A 591 5.70 -30.77 -28.11
C ARG A 591 5.50 -32.15 -28.74
N PHE A 592 4.75 -33.04 -28.09
CA PHE A 592 4.23 -34.29 -28.61
C PHE A 592 2.73 -34.14 -28.87
#